data_AF-A0A7S0V6F6-F1
#
_entry.id   AF-A0A7S0V6F6-F1
#
_cell.length_a   1.000
_cell.length_b   1.000
_cell.length_c   1.000
_cell.angle_alpha   90.00
_cell.angle_beta   90.00
_cell.angle_gamma   90.00
#
_symmetry.space_group_name_H-M   'P 1'
#
loop_
_entity.id
_entity.type
_entity.pdbx_description
1 polymer ?
#
loop_
_entity_poly.entity_id
_entity_poly.type
_entity_poly.pdbx_seq_one_letter_code
_entity_poly.pdbx_strand_id
1 'polypeptide(L)'
;EVTYKRYRHVLGDLRDAKECPGSRLVSLLLGGGGGLPHFRPIPEQRAWKPINGRLNKSQMEAVDLALAASDLAVIHGPPGTGKTTTVVELICQCVARGEK
;
A
#
# COMPACT_ATOMS: atom_id res chain seq x y z
N GLU A 1 -23.22 -15.89 8.97
CA GLU A 1 -24.15 -14.74 8.82
C GLU A 1 -23.47 -13.37 8.93
N VAL A 2 -22.62 -13.13 9.95
CA VAL A 2 -21.96 -11.81 10.19
C VAL A 2 -21.07 -11.33 9.02
N THR A 3 -20.20 -12.18 8.48
CA THR A 3 -19.30 -11.82 7.37
C THR A 3 -20.06 -11.37 6.13
N TYR A 4 -21.14 -12.07 5.77
CA TYR A 4 -21.96 -11.74 4.62
C TYR A 4 -22.67 -10.38 4.80
N LYS A 5 -23.22 -10.11 5.99
CA LYS A 5 -23.82 -8.81 6.31
C LYS A 5 -22.80 -7.68 6.16
N ARG A 6 -21.54 -7.87 6.61
CA ARG A 6 -20.45 -6.89 6.43
C ARG A 6 -20.11 -6.66 4.95
N TYR A 7 -19.99 -7.71 4.15
CA TYR A 7 -19.73 -7.53 2.70
C TYR A 7 -20.84 -6.76 2.00
N ARG A 8 -22.11 -7.08 2.28
CA ARG A 8 -23.26 -6.37 1.69
C ARG A 8 -23.29 -4.89 2.08
N HIS A 9 -22.93 -4.58 3.34
CA HIS A 9 -22.83 -3.20 3.81
C HIS A 9 -21.73 -2.42 3.07
N VAL A 10 -20.50 -2.95 3.02
CA VAL A 10 -19.35 -2.32 2.34
C VAL A 10 -19.61 -2.13 0.84
N LEU A 11 -20.29 -3.09 0.18
CA LEU A 11 -20.68 -2.93 -1.22
C LEU A 11 -21.74 -1.83 -1.42
N GLY A 12 -22.62 -1.62 -0.44
CA GLY A 12 -23.54 -0.48 -0.42
C GLY A 12 -22.78 0.83 -0.31
N ASP A 13 -21.83 0.92 0.63
CA ASP A 13 -21.00 2.11 0.83
C ASP A 13 -20.18 2.43 -0.43
N LEU A 14 -19.62 1.41 -1.10
CA LEU A 14 -18.83 1.57 -2.32
C LEU A 14 -19.64 2.14 -3.49
N ARG A 15 -20.92 1.77 -3.61
CA ARG A 15 -21.81 2.32 -4.64
C ARG A 15 -22.03 3.83 -4.43
N ASP A 16 -22.09 4.24 -3.18
CA ASP A 16 -22.42 5.60 -2.77
C ASP A 16 -21.14 6.44 -2.49
N ALA A 17 -19.94 5.87 -2.65
CA ALA A 17 -18.61 6.46 -2.41
C ALA A 17 -18.18 7.49 -3.46
N LYS A 18 -19.06 8.44 -3.78
CA LYS A 18 -18.74 9.61 -4.59
C LYS A 18 -18.21 10.71 -3.66
N GLU A 19 -17.02 11.23 -3.96
CA GLU A 19 -16.38 12.33 -3.24
C GLU A 19 -16.01 12.05 -1.76
N CYS A 20 -15.31 10.93 -1.53
CA CYS A 20 -14.70 10.60 -0.24
C CYS A 20 -13.17 10.51 -0.36
N PRO A 21 -12.41 10.48 0.77
CA PRO A 21 -10.95 10.33 0.74
C PRO A 21 -10.47 9.10 -0.05
N GLY A 22 -11.29 8.04 -0.14
CA GLY A 22 -11.00 6.83 -0.89
C GLY A 22 -11.41 6.84 -2.37
N SER A 23 -12.08 7.88 -2.87
CA SER A 23 -12.64 7.89 -4.23
C SER A 23 -11.58 7.68 -5.31
N ARG A 24 -10.35 8.18 -5.12
CA ARG A 24 -9.25 7.95 -6.06
C ARG A 24 -8.87 6.46 -6.16
N LEU A 25 -8.76 5.78 -5.03
CA LEU A 25 -8.46 4.33 -4.99
C LEU A 25 -9.59 3.53 -5.66
N VAL A 26 -10.85 3.90 -5.40
CA VAL A 26 -12.02 3.28 -6.04
C VAL A 26 -11.99 3.45 -7.56
N SER A 27 -11.74 4.68 -8.05
CA SER A 27 -11.63 4.97 -9.48
C SER A 27 -10.48 4.20 -10.13
N LEU A 28 -9.33 4.04 -9.46
CA LEU A 28 -8.19 3.28 -9.97
C LEU A 28 -8.51 1.78 -10.07
N LEU A 29 -9.13 1.19 -9.04
CA LEU A 29 -9.42 -0.25 -9.00
C LEU A 29 -10.58 -0.66 -9.92
N LEU A 30 -11.57 0.21 -10.12
CA LEU A 30 -12.78 -0.10 -10.89
C LEU A 30 -12.79 0.50 -12.31
N GLY A 31 -11.67 1.07 -12.76
CA GLY A 31 -11.53 1.60 -14.12
C GLY A 31 -12.31 2.89 -14.38
N GLY A 32 -12.66 3.65 -13.35
CA GLY A 32 -13.50 4.86 -13.42
C GLY A 32 -12.79 6.13 -13.93
N GLY A 33 -11.69 6.01 -14.69
CA GLY A 33 -11.00 7.17 -15.29
C GLY A 33 -9.89 7.82 -14.44
N GLY A 34 -9.36 7.14 -13.42
CA GLY A 34 -8.37 7.69 -12.48
C GLY A 34 -6.90 7.74 -12.96
N GLY A 35 -6.60 7.28 -14.17
CA GLY A 35 -5.24 7.17 -14.71
C GLY A 35 -4.45 5.99 -14.13
N LEU A 36 -3.12 6.06 -14.21
CA LEU A 36 -2.22 5.10 -13.57
C LEU A 36 -1.95 5.51 -12.10
N PRO A 37 -1.56 4.55 -11.23
CA PRO A 37 -1.12 4.88 -9.87
C PRO A 37 0.08 5.83 -9.90
N HIS A 38 0.02 6.85 -9.05
CA HIS A 38 1.07 7.85 -8.89
C HIS A 38 2.10 7.40 -7.85
N PHE A 39 3.37 7.61 -8.18
CA PHE A 39 4.51 7.40 -7.29
C PHE A 39 5.34 8.67 -7.23
N ARG A 40 5.74 9.07 -6.02
CA ARG A 40 6.76 10.10 -5.82
C ARG A 40 8.11 9.60 -6.34
N PRO A 41 9.02 10.50 -6.75
CA PRO A 41 10.37 10.11 -7.11
C PRO A 41 11.05 9.35 -5.97
N ILE A 42 11.61 8.17 -6.27
CA ILE A 42 12.43 7.41 -5.33
C ILE A 42 13.83 8.05 -5.36
N PRO A 43 14.35 8.56 -4.24
CA PRO A 43 15.67 9.17 -4.21
C PRO A 43 16.76 8.13 -4.49
N GLU A 44 17.85 8.55 -5.16
CA GLU A 44 19.02 7.69 -5.41
C GLU A 44 19.63 7.15 -4.10
N GLN A 45 19.55 7.96 -3.04
CA GLN A 45 19.98 7.60 -1.69
C GLN A 45 18.76 7.42 -0.79
N ARG A 46 18.65 6.24 -0.18
CA ARG A 46 17.52 5.88 0.67
C ARG A 46 17.42 6.80 1.89
N ALA A 47 16.27 7.46 2.05
CA ALA A 47 15.99 8.39 3.15
C ALA A 47 15.62 7.71 4.48
N TRP A 48 15.75 6.39 4.57
CA TRP A 48 15.43 5.60 5.75
C TRP A 48 16.46 4.50 5.95
N LYS A 49 16.58 4.00 7.19
CA LYS A 49 17.41 2.85 7.52
C LYS A 49 16.52 1.69 7.93
N PRO A 50 16.81 0.45 7.49
CA PRO A 50 16.03 -0.69 7.87
C PRO A 50 16.10 -0.90 9.38
N ILE A 51 14.94 -1.04 10.01
CA ILE A 51 14.81 -1.39 11.42
C ILE A 51 15.19 -2.85 11.59
N ASN A 52 14.74 -3.71 10.67
CA ASN A 52 15.26 -5.06 10.56
C ASN A 52 16.49 -5.09 9.63
N GLY A 53 17.69 -5.14 10.23
CA GLY A 53 18.97 -5.22 9.50
C GLY A 53 19.18 -6.47 8.63
N ARG A 54 18.22 -7.41 8.58
CA ARG A 54 18.29 -8.63 7.76
C ARG A 54 17.53 -8.52 6.43
N LEU A 55 16.96 -7.37 6.11
CA LEU A 55 16.31 -7.18 4.81
C LEU A 55 17.31 -7.34 3.67
N ASN A 56 16.94 -8.12 2.66
CA ASN A 56 17.71 -8.21 1.43
C ASN A 56 17.37 -7.03 0.48
N LYS A 57 18.11 -6.93 -0.63
CA LYS A 57 17.96 -5.85 -1.60
C LYS A 57 16.53 -5.74 -2.16
N SER A 58 15.90 -6.83 -2.58
CA SER A 58 14.56 -6.79 -3.19
C SER A 58 13.48 -6.42 -2.17
N GLN A 59 13.63 -6.81 -0.90
CA GLN A 59 12.74 -6.39 0.17
C GLN A 59 12.87 -4.89 0.44
N MET A 60 14.09 -4.34 0.47
CA MET A 60 14.30 -2.89 0.62
C MET A 60 13.72 -2.10 -0.55
N GLU A 61 13.91 -2.58 -1.79
CA GLU A 61 13.33 -1.96 -2.98
C GLU A 61 11.79 -1.99 -2.96
N ALA A 62 11.19 -3.08 -2.48
CA ALA A 62 9.74 -3.17 -2.31
C ALA A 62 9.21 -2.16 -1.28
N VAL A 63 9.95 -1.94 -0.19
CA VAL A 63 9.63 -0.90 0.80
C VAL A 63 9.79 0.50 0.20
N ASP A 64 10.86 0.77 -0.57
CA ASP A 64 11.05 2.06 -1.25
C ASP A 64 9.90 2.38 -2.20
N LEU A 65 9.48 1.42 -3.03
CA LEU A 65 8.36 1.56 -3.94
C LEU A 65 7.05 1.84 -3.19
N ALA A 66 6.79 1.11 -2.10
CA ALA A 66 5.58 1.29 -1.31
C ALA A 66 5.55 2.64 -0.59
N LEU A 67 6.68 3.11 -0.05
CA LEU A 67 6.79 4.43 0.58
C LEU A 67 6.68 5.58 -0.45
N ALA A 68 6.99 5.32 -1.72
CA ALA A 68 6.83 6.28 -2.81
C ALA A 68 5.40 6.35 -3.34
N ALA A 69 4.59 5.29 -3.17
CA ALA A 69 3.23 5.23 -3.69
C ALA A 69 2.33 6.29 -3.04
N SER A 70 1.66 7.08 -3.86
CA SER A 70 0.63 8.02 -3.41
C SER A 70 -0.76 7.41 -3.42
N ASP A 71 -0.96 6.38 -4.25
CA ASP A 71 -2.28 5.78 -4.47
C ASP A 71 -2.35 4.30 -4.09
N LEU A 72 -1.51 3.48 -4.72
CA LEU A 72 -1.52 2.03 -4.56
C LEU A 72 -0.18 1.44 -4.99
N ALA A 73 0.35 0.53 -4.17
CA ALA A 73 1.47 -0.35 -4.51
C ALA A 73 1.08 -1.80 -4.29
N VAL A 74 1.60 -2.70 -5.12
CA VAL A 74 1.45 -4.14 -4.95
C VAL A 74 2.83 -4.75 -4.74
N ILE A 75 3.06 -5.27 -3.53
CA ILE A 75 4.25 -6.07 -3.22
C ILE A 75 3.93 -7.53 -3.50
N HIS A 76 4.58 -8.10 -4.51
CA HIS A 76 4.51 -9.52 -4.80
C HIS A 76 5.68 -10.26 -4.15
N GLY A 77 5.41 -11.47 -3.64
CA GLY A 77 6.46 -12.34 -3.09
C GLY A 77 6.06 -13.81 -3.14
N PRO A 78 6.80 -14.66 -3.86
CA PRO A 78 6.63 -16.12 -3.83
C PRO A 78 6.68 -16.71 -2.40
N PRO A 79 6.29 -17.98 -2.20
CA PRO A 79 6.42 -18.66 -0.91
C PRO A 79 7.85 -18.53 -0.34
N GLY A 80 7.98 -18.25 0.96
CA GLY A 80 9.28 -18.16 1.63
C GLY A 80 10.09 -16.87 1.41
N THR A 81 9.61 -15.90 0.62
CA THR A 81 10.36 -14.66 0.29
C THR A 81 10.27 -13.53 1.32
N GLY A 82 9.67 -13.80 2.48
CA GLY A 82 9.59 -12.82 3.58
C GLY A 82 8.60 -11.67 3.34
N LYS A 83 7.51 -11.88 2.58
CA LYS A 83 6.42 -10.88 2.41
C LYS A 83 6.03 -10.19 3.72
N THR A 84 5.74 -10.98 4.76
CA THR A 84 5.38 -10.46 6.08
C THR A 84 6.49 -9.59 6.67
N THR A 85 7.75 -10.02 6.54
CA THR A 85 8.90 -9.22 6.97
C THR A 85 8.97 -7.88 6.24
N THR A 86 8.72 -7.86 4.93
CA THR A 86 8.67 -6.63 4.12
C THR A 86 7.52 -5.71 4.54
N VAL A 87 6.32 -6.25 4.75
CA VAL A 87 5.15 -5.46 5.16
C VAL A 87 5.33 -4.89 6.57
N VAL A 88 5.89 -5.67 7.50
CA VAL A 88 6.19 -5.18 8.85
C VAL A 88 7.20 -4.04 8.79
N GLU A 89 8.27 -4.17 8.00
CA GLU A 89 9.23 -3.08 7.83
C GLU A 89 8.54 -1.82 7.28
N LEU A 90 7.72 -1.95 6.22
CA LEU A 90 6.94 -0.84 5.67
C LEU A 90 6.10 -0.12 6.74
N ILE A 91 5.35 -0.87 7.54
CA ILE A 91 4.54 -0.31 8.63
C ILE A 91 5.42 0.44 9.63
N CYS A 92 6.55 -0.15 10.05
CA CYS A 92 7.46 0.50 10.98
C CYS A 92 8.03 1.81 10.40
N GLN A 93 8.32 1.86 9.09
CA GLN A 93 8.77 3.08 8.43
C GLN A 93 7.67 4.15 8.35
N CYS A 94 6.42 3.78 8.05
CA CYS A 94 5.27 4.69 8.08
C CYS A 94 5.05 5.28 9.48
N VAL A 95 5.11 4.44 10.53
CA VAL A 95 4.99 4.89 11.93
C VAL A 95 6.13 5.82 12.31
N ALA A 96 7.38 5.53 11.91
CA ALA A 96 8.53 6.40 12.16
C ALA A 96 8.40 7.78 11.47
N ARG A 97 7.59 7.88 10.42
CA ARG A 97 7.25 9.13 9.72
C ARG A 97 6.04 9.86 10.30
N GLY A 98 5.38 9.29 11.31
CA GLY A 98 4.19 9.86 11.94
C GLY A 98 2.88 9.61 11.17
N GLU A 99 2.87 8.65 10.25
CA GLU A 99 1.66 8.23 9.53
C GLU A 99 0.74 7.40 10.46
N LYS A 100 -0.58 7.42 10.21
CA LYS A 100 -1.62 6.80 11.06
C LYS A 100 -2.47 5.80 10.29
#